data_AF-A0A8T2A383-F1
#
_entry.id   AF-A0A8T2A383-F1
#
_cell.length_a   1.000
_cell.length_b   1.000
_cell.length_c   1.000
_cell.angle_alpha   90.00
_cell.angle_beta   90.00
_cell.angle_gamma   90.00
#
_symmetry.space_group_name_H-M   'P 1'
#
loop_
_entity.id
_entity.type
_entity.pdbx_description
1 polymer ?
#
loop_
_entity_poly.entity_id
_entity_poly.type
_entity_poly.pdbx_seq_one_letter_code
_entity_poly.pdbx_strand_id
1 'polypeptide(L)'
;MNCNNVVVSDADTDDAAKEDLFEDGTVEEDPDDDASSLHQLKSMLDTSKTVENGGSGCNNKAPVFDTWINDFLKEITQPAKETMDVNGFQVLTSQVQSVRQIFKRHPDTAIGFRPKNQQIRKSYMDALLRLIETLCQSPEKLSDDDLSNADETLDDLIDVGFKLDWLKTKLNEVSEKKKMGESSVARLGTMEEELQKLKHMVLDFEAQLQKEKAKVLAARAPFSFKDVVY
;
A
#
# COMPACT_ATOMS: atom_id res chain seq x y z
N MET A 1 -56.79 43.97 -25.78
CA MET A 1 -56.43 43.67 -27.19
C MET A 1 -55.88 42.24 -27.16
N ASN A 2 -56.74 41.22 -27.32
CA ASN A 2 -57.10 40.53 -28.57
C ASN A 2 -55.97 39.57 -29.01
N CYS A 3 -56.11 38.26 -29.24
CA CYS A 3 -57.16 37.25 -29.06
C CYS A 3 -56.53 35.86 -29.32
N ASN A 4 -57.07 34.82 -28.67
CA ASN A 4 -57.23 33.38 -28.98
C ASN A 4 -56.41 32.69 -30.12
N ASN A 5 -56.03 31.42 -29.87
CA ASN A 5 -56.71 30.31 -30.55
C ASN A 5 -56.64 28.97 -29.78
N VAL A 6 -57.82 28.37 -29.65
CA VAL A 6 -58.12 26.99 -29.25
C VAL A 6 -58.23 26.15 -30.52
N VAL A 7 -57.72 24.91 -30.53
CA VAL A 7 -58.33 23.79 -31.25
C VAL A 7 -58.26 22.55 -30.37
N VAL A 8 -59.44 22.04 -30.04
CA VAL A 8 -59.73 20.71 -29.50
C VAL A 8 -59.97 19.79 -30.69
N SER A 9 -59.48 18.56 -30.62
CA SER A 9 -60.06 17.40 -31.32
C SER A 9 -59.83 16.14 -30.47
N ASP A 10 -60.88 15.70 -29.80
CA ASP A 10 -61.02 14.34 -29.26
C ASP A 10 -61.26 13.35 -30.41
N ALA A 11 -60.78 12.11 -30.23
CA ALA A 11 -61.41 10.92 -30.79
C ALA A 11 -61.01 9.71 -29.94
N ASP A 12 -61.93 9.33 -29.04
CA ASP A 12 -62.03 8.03 -28.43
C ASP A 12 -62.18 6.92 -29.48
N THR A 13 -61.66 5.72 -29.18
CA THR A 13 -62.43 4.47 -29.23
C THR A 13 -61.71 3.37 -28.46
N ASP A 14 -62.43 2.87 -27.44
CA ASP A 14 -62.34 1.57 -26.76
C ASP A 14 -62.11 0.38 -27.72
N ASP A 15 -61.45 -0.70 -27.27
CA ASP A 15 -62.18 -1.83 -26.66
C ASP A 15 -61.30 -3.03 -26.22
N ALA A 16 -61.65 -3.50 -25.04
CA ALA A 16 -61.57 -4.80 -24.35
C ALA A 16 -60.58 -5.94 -24.75
N ALA A 17 -59.75 -6.26 -23.73
CA ALA A 17 -59.73 -7.51 -22.94
C ALA A 17 -59.42 -8.87 -23.58
N LYS A 18 -58.38 -9.53 -23.02
CA LYS A 18 -58.42 -10.78 -22.21
C LYS A 18 -56.99 -11.03 -21.70
N GLU A 19 -56.78 -11.05 -20.38
CA GLU A 19 -56.84 -12.25 -19.52
C GLU A 19 -55.99 -13.38 -20.11
N ASP A 20 -54.77 -13.52 -19.59
CA ASP A 20 -54.23 -14.83 -19.24
C ASP A 20 -53.29 -14.68 -18.03
N LEU A 21 -53.73 -15.38 -16.99
CA LEU A 21 -53.09 -15.62 -15.71
C LEU A 21 -51.85 -16.50 -15.91
N PHE A 22 -50.66 -15.99 -15.58
CA PHE A 22 -49.53 -16.82 -15.14
C PHE A 22 -48.78 -16.00 -14.07
N GLU A 23 -49.07 -16.25 -12.81
CA GLU A 23 -48.45 -17.29 -11.96
C GLU A 23 -47.32 -16.63 -11.14
N ASP A 24 -47.59 -16.65 -9.84
CA ASP A 24 -46.78 -16.18 -8.73
C ASP A 24 -45.35 -16.73 -8.85
N GLY A 25 -44.41 -15.84 -9.15
CA GLY A 25 -42.98 -16.10 -9.12
C GLY A 25 -42.37 -15.28 -8.00
N THR A 26 -42.58 -15.71 -6.76
CA THR A 26 -41.67 -15.37 -5.66
C THR A 26 -40.27 -15.77 -6.10
N VAL A 27 -39.43 -14.79 -6.45
CA VAL A 27 -37.98 -15.01 -6.45
C VAL A 27 -37.62 -15.15 -4.99
N GLU A 28 -37.62 -16.39 -4.52
CA GLU A 28 -36.88 -16.74 -3.31
C GLU A 28 -35.44 -16.29 -3.56
N GLU A 29 -35.02 -15.28 -2.81
CA GLU A 29 -33.61 -15.09 -2.53
C GLU A 29 -33.15 -16.40 -1.91
N ASP A 30 -32.44 -17.25 -2.67
CA ASP A 30 -31.69 -18.37 -2.10
C ASP A 30 -30.63 -17.76 -1.17
N PRO A 31 -30.79 -17.86 0.16
CA PRO A 31 -29.74 -17.50 1.07
C PRO A 31 -29.07 -18.81 1.43
N ASP A 32 -28.03 -19.24 0.71
CA ASP A 32 -26.98 -20.16 1.19
C ASP A 32 -26.30 -20.94 0.05
N ASP A 33 -25.41 -20.32 -0.73
CA ASP A 33 -24.44 -21.09 -1.54
C ASP A 33 -23.04 -21.15 -0.89
N ASP A 34 -22.70 -20.14 -0.07
CA ASP A 34 -21.45 -20.13 0.70
C ASP A 34 -21.53 -21.03 1.95
N ALA A 35 -22.68 -21.04 2.64
CA ALA A 35 -22.88 -21.89 3.83
C ALA A 35 -23.05 -23.37 3.45
N SER A 36 -23.69 -23.66 2.31
CA SER A 36 -23.90 -25.01 1.77
C SER A 36 -22.56 -25.71 1.48
N SER A 37 -21.62 -24.99 0.86
CA SER A 37 -20.27 -25.47 0.58
C SER A 37 -19.46 -25.73 1.86
N LEU A 38 -19.59 -24.88 2.88
CA LEU A 38 -18.95 -25.06 4.20
C LEU A 38 -19.55 -26.23 4.99
N HIS A 39 -20.87 -26.42 4.92
CA HIS A 39 -21.55 -27.56 5.55
C HIS A 39 -21.15 -28.89 4.89
N GLN A 40 -20.95 -28.90 3.56
CA GLN A 40 -20.42 -30.06 2.83
C GLN A 40 -19.01 -30.43 3.29
N LEU A 41 -18.11 -29.44 3.42
CA LEU A 41 -16.73 -29.68 3.88
C LEU A 41 -16.68 -30.14 5.34
N LYS A 42 -17.53 -29.56 6.21
CA LYS A 42 -17.65 -29.99 7.60
C LYS A 42 -18.21 -31.41 7.73
N SER A 43 -19.20 -31.74 6.90
CA SER A 43 -19.73 -33.10 6.79
C SER A 43 -18.67 -34.10 6.32
N MET A 44 -17.85 -33.75 5.33
CA MET A 44 -16.76 -34.61 4.85
C MET A 44 -15.70 -34.85 5.95
N LEU A 45 -15.40 -33.84 6.77
CA LEU A 45 -14.49 -33.95 7.91
C LEU A 45 -15.03 -34.90 9.00
N ASP A 46 -16.31 -34.80 9.33
CA ASP A 46 -16.93 -35.65 10.34
C ASP A 46 -17.03 -37.11 9.87
N THR A 47 -17.22 -37.35 8.56
CA THR A 47 -17.17 -38.70 7.98
C THR A 47 -15.78 -39.33 8.03
N SER A 48 -14.70 -38.56 7.86
CA SER A 48 -13.32 -39.07 7.98
C SER A 48 -12.95 -39.47 9.42
N LYS A 49 -13.57 -38.88 10.44
CA LYS A 49 -13.33 -39.24 11.85
C LYS A 49 -14.06 -40.51 12.30
N THR A 50 -15.03 -41.00 11.53
CA THR A 50 -15.92 -42.10 11.96
C THR A 50 -15.50 -43.47 11.41
N VAL A 51 -14.48 -43.55 10.53
CA VAL A 51 -13.94 -44.83 10.03
C VAL A 51 -12.64 -45.18 10.74
N GLU A 52 -12.71 -45.46 12.03
CA GLU A 52 -11.70 -46.29 12.69
C GLU A 52 -12.39 -47.25 13.66
N ASN A 53 -12.77 -48.41 13.14
CA ASN A 53 -12.72 -49.68 13.90
C ASN A 53 -12.86 -50.85 12.93
N GLY A 54 -11.72 -51.33 12.43
CA GLY A 54 -11.72 -52.48 11.52
C GLY A 54 -10.38 -52.86 10.90
N GLY A 55 -9.32 -53.01 11.69
CA GLY A 55 -8.27 -54.00 11.42
C GLY A 55 -7.09 -53.63 10.49
N SER A 56 -5.90 -53.85 11.05
CA SER A 56 -4.65 -54.23 10.37
C SER A 56 -3.84 -53.15 9.64
N GLY A 57 -3.04 -52.44 10.44
CA GLY A 57 -1.59 -52.35 10.22
C GLY A 57 -1.08 -51.58 9.00
N CYS A 58 -0.76 -50.30 9.22
CA CYS A 58 0.40 -49.62 8.65
C CYS A 58 0.78 -48.46 9.58
N ASN A 59 2.03 -48.45 10.05
CA ASN A 59 2.54 -47.47 11.01
C ASN A 59 2.79 -46.10 10.35
N ASN A 60 2.39 -45.04 11.07
CA ASN A 60 2.98 -43.70 11.12
C ASN A 60 2.97 -42.85 9.84
N LYS A 61 1.82 -42.21 9.51
CA LYS A 61 1.81 -40.83 9.00
C LYS A 61 0.42 -40.17 9.02
N ALA A 62 -0.05 -39.71 10.18
CA ALA A 62 -1.21 -38.80 10.25
C ALA A 62 -1.04 -37.83 11.44
N PRO A 63 -0.40 -36.68 11.19
CA PRO A 63 -1.02 -35.43 11.65
C PRO A 63 -0.88 -34.25 10.66
N VAL A 64 -0.12 -34.41 9.58
CA VAL A 64 0.27 -33.29 8.70
C VAL A 64 -0.91 -32.77 7.89
N PHE A 65 -1.79 -33.66 7.43
CA PHE A 65 -2.92 -33.28 6.59
C PHE A 65 -4.02 -32.55 7.39
N ASP A 66 -4.35 -33.06 8.60
CA ASP A 66 -5.31 -32.42 9.49
C ASP A 66 -4.82 -31.06 10.00
N THR A 67 -3.52 -30.94 10.30
CA THR A 67 -2.93 -29.66 10.74
C THR A 67 -3.00 -28.62 9.62
N TRP A 68 -2.66 -29.02 8.39
CA TRP A 68 -2.71 -28.13 7.22
C TRP A 68 -4.13 -27.70 6.85
N ILE A 69 -5.12 -28.60 6.93
CA ILE A 69 -6.53 -28.26 6.70
C ILE A 69 -7.04 -27.29 7.77
N ASN A 70 -6.68 -27.48 9.04
CA ASN A 70 -7.09 -26.57 10.10
C ASN A 70 -6.42 -25.19 9.96
N ASP A 71 -5.15 -25.14 9.56
CA ASP A 71 -4.45 -23.89 9.29
C ASP A 71 -5.06 -23.15 8.09
N PHE A 72 -5.40 -23.88 7.02
CA PHE A 72 -6.12 -23.32 5.87
C PHE A 72 -7.51 -22.82 6.29
N LEU A 73 -8.30 -23.61 7.02
CA LEU A 73 -9.61 -23.22 7.53
C LEU A 73 -9.54 -22.00 8.46
N LYS A 74 -8.45 -21.84 9.22
CA LYS A 74 -8.21 -20.67 10.08
C LYS A 74 -7.83 -19.42 9.27
N GLU A 75 -7.21 -19.59 8.11
CA GLU A 75 -6.89 -18.51 7.17
C GLU A 75 -8.13 -17.98 6.43
N ILE A 76 -9.06 -18.87 6.04
CA ILE A 76 -10.37 -18.49 5.45
C ILE A 76 -11.42 -18.10 6.50
N THR A 77 -11.32 -18.61 7.73
CA THR A 77 -12.19 -18.23 8.87
C THR A 77 -11.47 -17.18 9.74
N GLN A 78 -11.01 -16.07 9.14
CA GLN A 78 -10.67 -14.91 9.97
C GLN A 78 -11.95 -14.42 10.65
N PRO A 79 -11.91 -14.05 11.96
CA PRO A 79 -13.04 -13.35 12.56
C PRO A 79 -13.34 -12.14 11.67
N ALA A 80 -14.60 -12.01 11.26
CA ALA A 80 -15.04 -10.94 10.37
C ALA A 80 -14.44 -9.62 10.87
N LYS A 81 -13.45 -9.09 10.13
CA LYS A 81 -12.81 -7.84 10.53
C LYS A 81 -13.90 -6.80 10.53
N GLU A 82 -14.17 -6.23 11.70
CA GLU A 82 -15.25 -5.27 11.87
C GLU A 82 -15.03 -4.11 10.89
N THR A 83 -16.01 -3.91 10.02
CA THR A 83 -16.03 -2.82 9.05
C THR A 83 -17.06 -1.79 9.47
N MET A 84 -16.77 -0.52 9.18
CA MET A 84 -17.69 0.59 9.41
C MET A 84 -17.85 1.40 8.13
N ASP A 85 -19.06 1.91 7.90
CA ASP A 85 -19.31 2.85 6.83
C ASP A 85 -18.78 4.25 7.19
N VAL A 86 -17.98 4.82 6.30
CA VAL A 86 -17.52 6.20 6.37
C VAL A 86 -17.77 6.85 5.02
N ASN A 87 -18.70 7.80 4.97
CA ASN A 87 -19.08 8.50 3.74
C ASN A 87 -19.45 7.56 2.58
N GLY A 88 -20.14 6.45 2.90
CA GLY A 88 -20.53 5.44 1.92
C GLY A 88 -19.43 4.46 1.54
N PHE A 89 -18.30 4.43 2.25
CA PHE A 89 -17.22 3.44 2.05
C PHE A 89 -17.15 2.51 3.25
N GLN A 90 -17.25 1.19 3.02
CA GLN A 90 -16.95 0.19 4.04
C GLN A 90 -15.43 0.09 4.23
N VAL A 91 -14.96 0.43 5.42
CA VAL A 91 -13.52 0.42 5.79
C VAL A 91 -13.31 -0.31 7.09
N LEU A 92 -12.10 -0.86 7.30
CA LEU A 92 -11.78 -1.53 8.57
C LEU A 92 -11.86 -0.53 9.73
N THR A 93 -12.32 -0.97 10.90
CA THR A 93 -12.38 -0.14 12.11
C THR A 93 -11.05 0.56 12.43
N SER A 94 -9.92 -0.09 12.16
CA SER A 94 -8.57 0.48 12.32
C SER A 94 -8.27 1.66 11.37
N GLN A 95 -8.94 1.74 10.22
CA GLN A 95 -8.73 2.76 9.18
C GLN A 95 -9.74 3.92 9.27
N VAL A 96 -10.83 3.78 10.03
CA VAL A 96 -11.93 4.75 10.11
C VAL A 96 -11.43 6.18 10.40
N GLN A 97 -10.49 6.33 11.34
CA GLN A 97 -9.97 7.65 11.69
C GLN A 97 -9.18 8.30 10.54
N SER A 98 -8.37 7.50 9.83
CA SER A 98 -7.62 7.97 8.66
C SER A 98 -8.58 8.44 7.57
N VAL A 99 -9.60 7.66 7.25
CA VAL A 99 -10.59 7.98 6.22
C VAL A 99 -11.39 9.22 6.59
N ARG A 100 -11.87 9.32 7.85
CA ARG A 100 -12.53 10.54 8.35
C ARG A 100 -11.62 11.76 8.24
N GLN A 101 -10.33 11.61 8.52
CA GLN A 101 -9.38 12.71 8.44
C GLN A 101 -9.12 13.16 6.99
N ILE A 102 -9.12 12.24 6.02
CA ILE A 102 -9.05 12.55 4.59
C ILE A 102 -10.24 13.44 4.21
N PHE A 103 -11.47 12.99 4.46
CA PHE A 103 -12.66 13.78 4.12
C PHE A 103 -12.81 15.07 4.93
N LYS A 104 -12.26 15.13 6.15
CA LYS A 104 -12.23 16.37 6.93
C LYS A 104 -11.32 17.43 6.30
N ARG A 105 -10.17 17.02 5.74
CA ARG A 105 -9.20 17.95 5.10
C ARG A 105 -9.52 18.21 3.63
N HIS A 106 -10.05 17.21 2.95
CA HIS A 106 -10.30 17.19 1.52
C HIS A 106 -11.73 16.66 1.29
N PRO A 107 -12.77 17.44 1.63
CA PRO A 107 -14.16 16.98 1.60
C PRO A 107 -14.66 16.60 0.21
N ASP A 108 -14.03 17.12 -0.85
CA ASP A 108 -14.36 16.87 -2.24
C ASP A 108 -13.67 15.63 -2.84
N THR A 109 -12.84 14.92 -2.05
CA THR A 109 -12.02 13.76 -2.46
C THR A 109 -12.78 12.75 -3.33
N ALA A 110 -14.02 12.42 -2.98
CA ALA A 110 -14.81 11.41 -3.69
C ALA A 110 -16.09 11.97 -4.34
N ILE A 111 -16.17 13.29 -4.58
CA ILE A 111 -17.41 13.91 -5.06
C ILE A 111 -17.81 13.45 -6.47
N GLY A 112 -16.83 13.12 -7.31
CA GLY A 112 -17.05 12.60 -8.66
C GLY A 112 -17.14 11.08 -8.73
N PHE A 113 -16.93 10.38 -7.61
CA PHE A 113 -16.81 8.93 -7.56
C PHE A 113 -18.19 8.26 -7.70
N ARG A 114 -18.42 7.61 -8.83
CA ARG A 114 -19.73 7.03 -9.23
C ARG A 114 -19.98 5.58 -8.82
N PRO A 115 -18.98 4.69 -8.63
CA PRO A 115 -19.24 3.29 -8.32
C PRO A 115 -20.16 3.10 -7.10
N LYS A 116 -21.17 2.25 -7.27
CA LYS A 116 -22.19 1.94 -6.24
C LYS A 116 -21.97 0.59 -5.55
N ASN A 117 -21.32 -0.37 -6.23
CA ASN A 117 -21.06 -1.70 -5.67
C ASN A 117 -20.10 -1.58 -4.47
N GLN A 118 -20.51 -2.08 -3.31
CA GLN A 118 -19.77 -1.89 -2.05
C GLN A 118 -18.36 -2.47 -2.09
N GLN A 119 -18.17 -3.63 -2.74
CA GLN A 119 -16.85 -4.24 -2.86
C GLN A 119 -15.91 -3.36 -3.71
N ILE A 120 -16.42 -2.81 -4.82
CA ILE A 120 -15.66 -1.89 -5.67
C ILE A 120 -15.29 -0.62 -4.86
N ARG A 121 -16.24 -0.04 -4.14
CA ARG A 121 -16.00 1.16 -3.32
C ARG A 121 -14.92 0.91 -2.28
N LYS A 122 -14.99 -0.24 -1.58
CA LYS A 122 -13.99 -0.68 -0.62
C LYS A 122 -12.61 -0.82 -1.27
N SER A 123 -12.51 -1.50 -2.41
CA SER A 123 -11.24 -1.68 -3.11
C SER A 123 -10.57 -0.35 -3.50
N TYR A 124 -11.33 0.63 -3.99
CA TYR A 124 -10.77 1.95 -4.30
C TYR A 124 -10.34 2.72 -3.05
N MET A 125 -11.08 2.62 -1.95
CA MET A 125 -10.66 3.25 -0.69
C MET A 125 -9.39 2.60 -0.14
N ASP A 126 -9.27 1.27 -0.22
CA ASP A 126 -8.05 0.55 0.14
C ASP A 126 -6.87 0.96 -0.75
N ALA A 127 -7.08 1.15 -2.06
CA ALA A 127 -6.06 1.66 -2.98
C ALA A 127 -5.61 3.08 -2.61
N LEU A 128 -6.55 3.98 -2.32
CA LEU A 128 -6.24 5.34 -1.85
C LEU A 128 -5.44 5.34 -0.54
N LEU A 129 -5.83 4.50 0.42
CA LEU A 129 -5.12 4.38 1.69
C LEU A 129 -3.70 3.83 1.51
N ARG A 130 -3.52 2.81 0.66
CA ARG A 130 -2.21 2.26 0.32
C ARG A 130 -1.32 3.29 -0.38
N LEU A 131 -1.88 4.07 -1.32
CA LEU A 131 -1.16 5.15 -1.98
C LEU A 131 -0.67 6.19 -0.97
N ILE A 132 -1.54 6.62 -0.05
CA ILE A 132 -1.15 7.57 1.02
C ILE A 132 -0.07 6.96 1.92
N GLU A 133 -0.18 5.67 2.28
CA GLU A 133 0.81 4.95 3.06
C GLU A 133 2.19 4.91 2.37
N THR A 134 2.22 4.62 1.07
CA THR A 134 3.44 4.68 0.24
C THR A 134 4.07 6.08 0.30
N LEU A 135 3.30 7.15 0.13
CA LEU A 135 3.80 8.53 0.19
C LEU A 135 4.26 8.97 1.59
N CYS A 136 3.83 8.26 2.64
CA CYS A 136 4.27 8.52 4.02
C CYS A 136 5.63 7.85 4.34
N GLN A 137 6.14 6.99 3.46
CA GLN A 137 7.44 6.37 3.65
C GLN A 137 8.59 7.39 3.45
N SER A 138 9.79 7.02 3.89
CA SER A 138 10.98 7.84 3.64
C SER A 138 11.24 7.89 2.12
N PRO A 139 11.48 9.07 1.52
CA PRO A 139 11.83 9.17 0.10
C PRO A 139 13.02 8.30 -0.32
N GLU A 140 13.97 8.06 0.59
CA GLU A 140 15.14 7.20 0.37
C GLU A 140 14.79 5.71 0.29
N LYS A 141 13.67 5.28 0.89
CA LYS A 141 13.21 3.89 0.88
C LYS A 141 12.36 3.56 -0.34
N LEU A 142 11.79 4.58 -0.99
CA LEU A 142 10.93 4.41 -2.15
C LEU A 142 11.80 4.19 -3.39
N SER A 143 11.56 3.09 -4.09
CA SER A 143 12.15 2.84 -5.40
C SER A 143 11.52 3.76 -6.47
N ASP A 144 12.13 3.83 -7.65
CA ASP A 144 11.52 4.54 -8.77
C ASP A 144 10.24 3.82 -9.25
N ASP A 145 10.23 2.49 -9.16
CA ASP A 145 9.05 1.68 -9.44
C ASP A 145 7.90 1.96 -8.46
N ASP A 146 8.20 2.13 -7.16
CA ASP A 146 7.18 2.51 -6.17
C ASP A 146 6.54 3.86 -6.49
N LEU A 147 7.35 4.83 -6.94
CA LEU A 147 6.86 6.15 -7.34
C LEU A 147 6.07 6.10 -8.65
N SER A 148 6.49 5.30 -9.63
CA SER A 148 5.78 5.08 -10.89
C SER A 148 4.43 4.42 -10.65
N ASN A 149 4.41 3.32 -9.88
CA ASN A 149 3.18 2.62 -9.54
C ASN A 149 2.24 3.51 -8.70
N ALA A 150 2.77 4.38 -7.84
CA ALA A 150 1.98 5.35 -7.10
C ALA A 150 1.33 6.39 -8.03
N ASP A 151 2.03 6.85 -9.07
CA ASP A 151 1.50 7.77 -10.09
C ASP A 151 0.40 7.09 -10.92
N GLU A 152 0.63 5.85 -11.37
CA GLU A 152 -0.36 5.04 -12.09
C GLU A 152 -1.63 4.80 -11.24
N THR A 153 -1.45 4.41 -9.98
CA THR A 153 -2.58 4.21 -9.04
C THR A 153 -3.34 5.52 -8.80
N LEU A 154 -2.64 6.65 -8.76
CA LEU A 154 -3.25 7.96 -8.59
C LEU A 154 -4.11 8.33 -9.81
N ASP A 155 -3.61 8.10 -11.02
CA ASP A 155 -4.33 8.33 -12.26
C ASP A 155 -5.58 7.44 -12.36
N ASP A 156 -5.46 6.14 -12.04
CA ASP A 156 -6.61 5.22 -11.98
C ASP A 156 -7.72 5.71 -11.02
N LEU A 157 -7.32 6.25 -9.86
CA LEU A 157 -8.26 6.82 -8.88
C LEU A 157 -8.94 8.09 -9.42
N ILE A 158 -8.19 8.95 -10.12
CA ILE A 158 -8.73 10.16 -10.73
C ILE A 158 -9.73 9.80 -11.85
N ASP A 159 -9.40 8.81 -12.67
CA ASP A 159 -10.24 8.36 -13.78
C ASP A 159 -11.62 7.85 -13.33
N VAL A 160 -11.70 7.24 -12.15
CA VAL A 160 -12.97 6.80 -11.57
C VAL A 160 -13.72 7.91 -10.81
N GLY A 161 -13.16 9.12 -10.79
CA GLY A 161 -13.80 10.34 -10.32
C GLY A 161 -13.37 10.81 -8.94
N PHE A 162 -12.26 10.32 -8.38
CA PHE A 162 -11.67 10.96 -7.21
C PHE A 162 -11.03 12.31 -7.59
N LYS A 163 -11.11 13.28 -6.68
CA LYS A 163 -10.42 14.57 -6.78
C LYS A 163 -9.18 14.55 -5.88
N LEU A 164 -8.03 14.28 -6.48
CA LEU A 164 -6.78 14.01 -5.76
C LEU A 164 -5.64 14.98 -6.13
N ASP A 165 -5.95 16.21 -6.56
CA ASP A 165 -4.94 17.25 -6.87
C ASP A 165 -3.97 17.50 -5.70
N TRP A 166 -4.48 17.41 -4.48
CA TRP A 166 -3.69 17.56 -3.26
C TRP A 166 -2.69 16.40 -3.09
N LEU A 167 -3.07 15.18 -3.48
CA LEU A 167 -2.22 14.00 -3.40
C LEU A 167 -1.20 13.98 -4.53
N LYS A 168 -1.59 14.43 -5.73
CA LYS A 168 -0.68 14.68 -6.87
C LYS A 168 0.45 15.63 -6.50
N THR A 169 0.09 16.74 -5.84
CA THR A 169 1.07 17.71 -5.34
C THR A 169 2.05 17.05 -4.35
N LYS A 170 1.54 16.21 -3.45
CA LYS A 170 2.36 15.51 -2.46
C LYS A 170 3.27 14.45 -3.07
N LEU A 171 2.79 13.69 -4.06
CA LEU A 171 3.61 12.73 -4.81
C LEU A 171 4.79 13.44 -5.51
N ASN A 172 4.55 14.59 -6.14
CA ASN A 172 5.61 15.40 -6.74
C ASN A 172 6.63 15.90 -5.69
N GLU A 173 6.17 16.38 -4.53
CA GLU A 173 7.06 16.78 -3.44
C GLU A 173 7.96 15.63 -2.95
N VAL A 174 7.42 14.40 -2.87
CA VAL A 174 8.19 13.21 -2.46
C VAL A 174 9.23 12.85 -3.51
N SER A 175 8.86 12.88 -4.80
CA SER A 175 9.78 12.62 -5.92
C SER A 175 10.95 13.61 -5.93
N GLU A 176 10.68 14.91 -5.75
CA GLU A 176 11.73 15.93 -5.71
C GLU A 176 12.64 15.79 -4.49
N LYS A 177 12.10 15.42 -3.32
CA LYS A 177 12.92 15.13 -2.14
C LYS A 177 13.88 13.97 -2.37
N LYS A 178 13.43 12.90 -3.04
CA LYS A 178 14.28 11.75 -3.37
C LYS A 178 15.45 12.15 -4.26
N LYS A 179 15.19 12.85 -5.37
CA LYS A 179 16.24 13.35 -6.29
C LYS A 179 17.25 14.25 -5.59
N MET A 180 16.77 15.15 -4.73
CA MET A 180 17.66 16.03 -3.94
C MET A 180 18.52 15.22 -2.96
N GLY A 181 17.93 14.21 -2.31
CA GLY A 181 18.63 13.29 -1.41
C GLY A 181 19.79 12.61 -2.12
N GLU A 182 19.54 11.97 -3.26
CA GLU A 182 20.57 11.28 -4.06
C GLU A 182 21.71 12.20 -4.51
N SER A 183 21.37 13.39 -5.00
CA SER A 183 22.37 14.40 -5.39
C SER A 183 23.22 14.85 -4.20
N SER A 184 22.58 15.05 -3.04
CA SER A 184 23.28 15.47 -1.82
C SER A 184 24.22 14.38 -1.29
N VAL A 185 23.81 13.11 -1.36
CA VAL A 185 24.63 11.95 -0.97
C VAL A 185 25.87 11.84 -1.86
N ALA A 186 25.71 11.97 -3.18
CA ALA A 186 26.84 11.96 -4.11
C ALA A 186 27.85 13.07 -3.80
N ARG A 187 27.36 14.30 -3.56
CA ARG A 187 28.21 15.43 -3.19
C ARG A 187 28.92 15.22 -1.84
N LEU A 188 28.23 14.66 -0.85
CA LEU A 188 28.83 14.32 0.44
C LEU A 188 29.97 13.30 0.28
N GLY A 189 29.77 12.27 -0.56
CA GLY A 189 30.82 11.31 -0.88
C GLY A 189 32.07 11.96 -1.47
N THR A 190 31.90 12.87 -2.45
CA THR A 190 33.03 13.63 -3.01
C THR A 190 33.75 14.48 -1.97
N MET A 191 33.01 15.18 -1.10
CA MET A 191 33.61 15.98 -0.03
C MET A 191 34.37 15.12 0.98
N GLU A 192 33.89 13.91 1.28
CA GLU A 192 34.56 12.97 2.16
C GLU A 192 35.88 12.47 1.57
N GLU A 193 35.92 12.15 0.27
CA GLU A 193 37.15 11.79 -0.45
C GLU A 193 38.19 12.91 -0.45
N GLU A 194 37.77 14.15 -0.72
CA GLU A 194 38.65 15.32 -0.68
C GLU A 194 39.21 15.56 0.72
N LEU A 195 38.39 15.41 1.76
CA LEU A 195 38.82 15.52 3.16
C LEU A 195 39.86 14.46 3.50
N GLN A 196 39.66 13.20 3.07
CA GLN A 196 40.64 12.15 3.27
C GLN A 196 41.97 12.46 2.57
N LYS A 197 41.94 12.98 1.33
CA LYS A 197 43.15 13.40 0.61
C LYS A 197 43.89 14.51 1.36
N LEU A 198 43.18 15.51 1.85
CA LEU A 198 43.78 16.60 2.62
C LEU A 198 44.41 16.09 3.93
N LYS A 199 43.74 15.15 4.62
CA LYS A 199 44.27 14.52 5.84
C LYS A 199 45.60 13.79 5.58
N HIS A 200 45.70 13.05 4.47
CA HIS A 200 46.96 12.40 4.08
C HIS A 200 48.07 13.41 3.79
N MET A 201 47.74 14.52 3.11
CA MET A 201 48.70 15.60 2.83
C MET A 201 49.21 16.26 4.13
N VAL A 202 48.33 16.49 5.10
CA VAL A 202 48.72 17.04 6.41
C VAL A 202 49.68 16.08 7.13
N LEU A 203 49.40 14.77 7.13
CA LEU A 203 50.28 13.77 7.73
C LEU A 203 51.65 13.71 7.05
N ASP A 204 51.69 13.78 5.72
CA ASP A 204 52.95 13.82 4.96
C ASP A 204 53.78 15.07 5.32
N PHE A 205 53.15 16.26 5.34
CA PHE A 205 53.83 17.49 5.74
C PHE A 205 54.28 17.45 7.21
N GLU A 206 53.50 16.87 8.11
CA GLU A 206 53.91 16.67 9.49
C GLU A 206 55.17 15.80 9.58
N ALA A 207 55.23 14.70 8.84
CA ALA A 207 56.41 13.84 8.77
C ALA A 207 57.63 14.59 8.21
N GLN A 208 57.46 15.39 7.15
CA GLN A 208 58.51 16.23 6.58
C GLN A 208 59.02 17.26 7.60
N LEU A 209 58.12 17.91 8.34
CA LEU A 209 58.46 18.88 9.37
C LEU A 209 59.25 18.23 10.52
N GLN A 210 58.84 17.05 11.00
CA GLN A 210 59.55 16.34 12.05
C GLN A 210 60.95 15.90 11.59
N LYS A 211 61.08 15.45 10.34
CA LYS A 211 62.38 15.13 9.73
C LYS A 211 63.32 16.33 9.74
N GLU A 212 62.86 17.53 9.35
CA GLU A 212 63.72 18.70 9.37
C GLU A 212 64.02 19.23 10.76
N LYS A 213 63.07 19.15 11.70
CA LYS A 213 63.36 19.43 13.11
C LYS A 213 64.50 18.55 13.62
N ALA A 214 64.49 17.26 13.30
CA ALA A 214 65.56 16.34 13.68
C ALA A 214 66.91 16.70 13.04
N LYS A 215 66.93 17.08 11.75
CA LYS A 215 68.17 17.53 11.08
C LYS A 215 68.73 18.81 11.71
N VAL A 216 67.87 19.78 12.01
CA VAL A 216 68.27 21.03 12.67
C VAL A 216 68.85 20.75 14.07
N LEU A 217 68.23 19.84 14.83
CA LEU A 217 68.74 19.43 16.14
C LEU A 217 70.11 18.74 16.02
N ALA A 218 70.27 17.83 15.06
CA ALA A 218 71.54 17.14 14.81
C ALA A 218 72.66 18.12 14.40
N ALA A 219 72.37 19.08 13.50
CA ALA A 219 73.34 20.07 13.05
C ALA A 219 73.77 21.06 14.15
N ARG A 220 72.94 21.28 15.18
CA ARG A 220 73.25 22.14 16.34
C ARG A 220 73.91 21.39 17.48
N ALA A 221 74.00 20.07 17.43
CA ALA A 221 74.65 19.29 18.47
C ALA A 221 76.17 19.58 18.48
N PRO A 222 76.78 19.85 19.65
CA PRO A 222 78.22 20.03 19.74
C PRO A 222 78.95 18.71 19.44
N PHE A 223 80.16 18.78 18.89
CA PHE A 223 81.02 17.59 18.74
C PHE A 223 81.31 16.97 20.10
N SER A 224 81.28 15.62 20.17
CA SER A 224 81.80 14.94 21.36
C SER A 224 83.33 14.97 21.34
N PHE A 225 83.95 14.82 22.50
CA PHE A 225 85.41 14.74 22.60
C PHE A 225 86.00 13.66 21.67
N LYS A 226 85.30 12.54 21.48
CA LYS A 226 85.74 11.45 20.60
C LYS A 226 85.71 11.83 19.12
N ASP A 227 84.69 12.59 18.69
CA ASP A 227 84.57 13.05 17.30
C ASP A 227 85.67 14.05 16.90
N VAL A 228 86.32 14.68 17.89
CA VAL A 228 87.39 15.68 17.69
C VAL A 228 88.79 15.06 17.77
N VAL A 229 88.97 14.06 18.64
CA VAL A 229 90.31 13.62 19.07
C VAL A 229 90.80 12.32 18.41
N TYR A 230 89.90 11.47 17.92
CA TYR A 230 90.24 10.19 17.28
C TYR A 230 90.01 10.21 15.76
#